data_AF-A0A6B1G514-F1
#
_entry.id   AF-A0A6B1G514-F1
#
_cell.length_a   1.000
_cell.length_b   1.000
_cell.length_c   1.000
_cell.angle_alpha   90.00
_cell.angle_beta   90.00
_cell.angle_gamma   90.00
#
_symmetry.space_group_name_H-M   'P 1'
#
loop_
_entity.id
_entity.type
_entity.pdbx_description
1 polymer ?
#
loop_
_entity_poly.entity_id
_entity_poly.type
_entity_poly.pdbx_seq_one_letter_code
_entity_poly.pdbx_strand_id
1 'polypeptide(L)'
;MLRLVVLLACVGGVTSPAARDWLRWRRDRRRAGMAVAARSAGIGDFCAAVSRGLGAGDTMLQALRAAADGPMRAPVEQIAAEHERGVTLSRAVQRWAAREQTSEAALLSTAVTLASDRVGAQPQLFDHVAATVRARADMAAEARVHAAQARASVWVVAALPWAVALALLAEGGAAARVLTSTPLGWFCASGALLLELAGVSWMRATVARALR
;
A
#
# COMPACT_ATOMS: atom_id res chain seq x y z
N MET A 1 -41.46 -5.66 21.14
CA MET A 1 -41.27 -6.91 20.35
C MET A 1 -40.17 -6.81 19.29
N LEU A 2 -39.89 -5.64 18.69
CA LEU A 2 -38.85 -5.48 17.64
C LEU A 2 -37.39 -5.70 18.12
N ARG A 3 -37.08 -5.41 19.40
CA ARG A 3 -35.72 -5.54 19.97
C ARG A 3 -35.27 -6.99 20.22
N LEU A 4 -36.21 -7.94 20.30
CA LEU A 4 -35.94 -9.34 20.60
C LEU A 4 -35.65 -10.15 19.33
N VAL A 5 -36.22 -9.76 18.19
CA VAL A 5 -35.98 -10.36 16.86
C VAL A 5 -34.60 -9.97 16.31
N VAL A 6 -34.13 -8.73 16.56
CA VAL A 6 -32.79 -8.27 16.16
C VAL A 6 -31.68 -8.98 16.97
N LEU A 7 -31.94 -9.27 18.25
CA LEU A 7 -31.00 -10.02 19.10
C LEU A 7 -30.90 -11.50 18.70
N LEU A 8 -32.00 -12.14 18.29
CA LEU A 8 -31.97 -13.53 17.80
C LEU A 8 -31.28 -13.66 16.43
N ALA A 9 -31.43 -12.66 15.55
CA ALA A 9 -30.74 -12.61 14.25
C ALA A 9 -29.22 -12.42 14.38
N CYS A 10 -28.76 -11.68 15.41
CA CYS A 10 -27.34 -11.49 15.69
C CYS A 10 -26.66 -12.76 16.25
N VAL A 11 -27.40 -13.61 16.99
CA VAL A 11 -26.86 -14.87 17.51
C VAL A 11 -26.88 -15.98 16.44
N GLY A 12 -27.88 -15.98 15.55
CA GLY A 12 -27.97 -16.94 14.43
C GLY A 12 -27.02 -16.66 13.25
N GLY A 13 -26.51 -15.43 13.12
CA GLY A 13 -25.62 -15.03 12.02
C GLY A 13 -24.18 -15.55 12.13
N VAL A 14 -23.73 -16.00 13.30
CA VAL A 14 -22.33 -16.35 13.58
C VAL A 14 -21.99 -17.81 13.28
N THR A 15 -22.98 -18.72 13.27
CA THR A 15 -22.76 -20.16 13.03
C THR A 15 -23.12 -20.61 11.62
N SER A 16 -23.74 -19.74 10.82
CA SER A 16 -24.03 -20.03 9.42
C SER A 16 -22.73 -20.41 8.69
N PRO A 17 -22.64 -21.61 8.08
CA PRO A 17 -21.47 -22.01 7.31
C PRO A 17 -21.18 -21.02 6.18
N ALA A 18 -22.19 -20.32 5.68
CA ALA A 18 -22.03 -19.24 4.69
C ALA A 18 -21.34 -18.00 5.27
N ALA A 19 -21.60 -17.62 6.52
CA ALA A 19 -20.90 -16.51 7.17
C ALA A 19 -19.42 -16.87 7.43
N ARG A 20 -19.17 -18.13 7.85
CA ARG A 20 -17.81 -18.67 8.02
C ARG A 20 -17.07 -18.75 6.69
N ASP A 21 -17.68 -19.24 5.63
CA ASP A 21 -17.05 -19.31 4.31
C ASP A 21 -16.85 -17.93 3.68
N TRP A 22 -17.76 -16.98 3.91
CA TRP A 22 -17.54 -15.59 3.49
C TRP A 22 -16.37 -14.94 4.23
N LEU A 23 -16.27 -15.16 5.56
CA LEU A 23 -15.13 -14.70 6.37
C LEU A 23 -13.82 -15.39 5.96
N ARG A 24 -13.84 -16.68 5.66
CA ARG A 24 -12.68 -17.44 5.16
C ARG A 24 -12.25 -16.90 3.81
N TRP A 25 -13.15 -16.80 2.85
CA TRP A 25 -12.89 -16.21 1.54
C TRP A 25 -12.33 -14.78 1.63
N ARG A 26 -12.88 -13.94 2.52
CA ARG A 26 -12.38 -12.57 2.72
C ARG A 26 -11.01 -12.53 3.39
N ARG A 27 -10.75 -13.43 4.35
CA ARG A 27 -9.44 -13.59 4.98
C ARG A 27 -8.42 -14.14 4.00
N ASP A 28 -8.78 -15.13 3.20
CA ASP A 28 -7.91 -15.78 2.23
C ASP A 28 -7.54 -14.81 1.10
N ARG A 29 -8.50 -14.02 0.61
CA ARG A 29 -8.21 -12.91 -0.32
C ARG A 29 -7.28 -11.85 0.27
N ARG A 30 -7.49 -11.47 1.54
CA ARG A 30 -6.58 -10.53 2.23
C ARG A 30 -5.19 -11.12 2.43
N ARG A 31 -5.09 -12.39 2.83
CA ARG A 31 -3.82 -13.11 3.02
C ARG A 31 -3.06 -13.23 1.71
N ALA A 32 -3.74 -13.58 0.62
CA ALA A 32 -3.14 -13.63 -0.71
C ALA A 32 -2.59 -12.26 -1.12
N GLY A 33 -3.38 -11.19 -0.96
CA GLY A 33 -2.92 -9.83 -1.25
C GLY A 33 -1.73 -9.38 -0.38
N MET A 34 -1.75 -9.70 0.92
CA MET A 34 -0.63 -9.41 1.82
C MET A 34 0.64 -10.20 1.46
N ALA A 35 0.51 -11.46 1.03
CA ALA A 35 1.65 -12.27 0.61
C ALA A 35 2.27 -11.75 -0.70
N VAL A 36 1.46 -11.28 -1.65
CA VAL A 36 1.94 -10.59 -2.86
C VAL A 36 2.69 -9.30 -2.48
N ALA A 37 2.10 -8.46 -1.60
CA ALA A 37 2.71 -7.21 -1.16
C ALA A 37 4.01 -7.42 -0.37
N ALA A 38 4.07 -8.44 0.48
CA ALA A 38 5.28 -8.79 1.22
C ALA A 38 6.40 -9.26 0.29
N ARG A 39 6.07 -10.03 -0.75
CA ARG A 39 7.04 -10.44 -1.78
C ARG A 39 7.52 -9.25 -2.59
N SER A 40 6.63 -8.40 -3.08
CA SER A 40 7.03 -7.23 -3.88
C SER A 40 7.96 -6.30 -3.10
N ALA A 41 7.69 -6.09 -1.81
CA ALA A 41 8.57 -5.32 -0.93
C ALA A 41 9.95 -5.98 -0.76
N GLY A 42 10.02 -7.32 -0.67
CA GLY A 42 11.26 -8.06 -0.47
C GLY A 42 12.09 -8.31 -1.75
N ILE A 43 11.59 -8.02 -2.94
CA ILE A 43 12.31 -8.29 -4.21
C ILE A 43 13.61 -7.48 -4.30
N GLY A 44 13.66 -6.27 -3.74
CA GLY A 44 14.88 -5.46 -3.72
C GLY A 44 16.02 -6.16 -2.97
N ASP A 45 15.75 -6.61 -1.74
CA ASP A 45 16.71 -7.32 -0.90
C ASP A 45 17.06 -8.69 -1.47
N PHE A 46 16.09 -9.38 -2.05
CA PHE A 46 16.28 -10.64 -2.77
C PHE A 46 17.28 -10.45 -3.92
N CYS A 47 17.09 -9.44 -4.78
CA CYS A 47 18.00 -9.16 -5.89
C CYS A 47 19.42 -8.84 -5.39
N ALA A 48 19.54 -8.08 -4.30
CA ALA A 48 20.84 -7.79 -3.70
C ALA A 48 21.53 -9.07 -3.18
N ALA A 49 20.78 -10.01 -2.62
CA ALA A 49 21.31 -11.30 -2.18
C ALA A 49 21.73 -12.19 -3.36
N VAL A 50 20.94 -12.22 -4.45
CA VAL A 50 21.29 -12.93 -5.69
C VAL A 50 22.57 -12.36 -6.29
N SER A 51 22.70 -11.03 -6.35
CA SER A 51 23.91 -10.35 -6.82
C SER A 51 25.16 -10.84 -6.06
N ARG A 52 25.09 -10.88 -4.72
CA ARG A 52 26.20 -11.38 -3.89
C ARG A 52 26.56 -12.84 -4.18
N GLY A 53 25.57 -13.72 -4.32
CA GLY A 53 25.81 -15.13 -4.67
C GLY A 53 26.48 -15.28 -6.04
N LEU A 54 25.96 -14.58 -7.05
CA LEU A 54 26.56 -14.55 -8.39
C LEU A 54 27.99 -14.00 -8.36
N GLY A 55 28.26 -12.99 -7.53
CA GLY A 55 29.61 -12.42 -7.33
C GLY A 55 30.56 -13.37 -6.63
N ALA A 56 30.04 -14.27 -5.79
CA ALA A 56 30.80 -15.35 -5.15
C ALA A 56 31.04 -16.55 -6.10
N GLY A 57 30.47 -16.53 -7.31
CA GLY A 57 30.60 -17.59 -8.31
C GLY A 57 29.49 -18.64 -8.30
N ASP A 58 28.41 -18.42 -7.54
CA ASP A 58 27.25 -19.32 -7.57
C ASP A 58 26.61 -19.33 -8.97
N THR A 59 26.07 -20.49 -9.36
CA THR A 59 25.16 -20.55 -10.50
C THR A 59 23.90 -19.75 -10.21
N MET A 60 23.23 -19.25 -11.25
CA MET A 60 21.99 -18.47 -11.10
C MET A 60 20.95 -19.18 -10.20
N LEU A 61 20.77 -20.49 -10.40
CA LEU A 61 19.82 -21.26 -9.59
C LEU A 61 20.23 -21.35 -8.12
N GLN A 62 21.53 -21.53 -7.83
CA GLN A 62 22.06 -21.56 -6.47
C GLN A 62 21.90 -20.19 -5.79
N ALA A 63 22.27 -19.11 -6.48
CA ALA A 63 22.12 -17.74 -5.97
C ALA A 63 20.65 -17.40 -5.67
N LEU A 64 19.72 -17.78 -6.55
CA LEU A 64 18.28 -17.62 -6.30
C LEU A 64 17.82 -18.39 -5.05
N ARG A 65 18.23 -19.66 -4.92
CA ARG A 65 17.88 -20.50 -3.75
C ARG A 65 18.48 -19.96 -2.45
N ALA A 66 19.74 -19.52 -2.48
CA ALA A 66 20.42 -18.97 -1.32
C ALA A 66 19.79 -17.64 -0.87
N ALA A 67 19.32 -16.82 -1.81
CA ALA A 67 18.60 -15.58 -1.52
C ALA A 67 17.15 -15.79 -1.06
N ALA A 68 16.61 -17.00 -1.19
CA ALA A 68 15.19 -17.29 -0.97
C ALA A 68 14.84 -17.37 0.53
N ASP A 69 14.46 -16.24 1.12
CA ASP A 69 14.00 -16.17 2.51
C ASP A 69 12.55 -15.67 2.64
N GLY A 70 11.93 -15.98 3.77
CA GLY A 70 10.59 -15.57 4.15
C GLY A 70 9.56 -15.74 3.02
N PRO A 71 8.95 -14.65 2.53
CA PRO A 71 7.88 -14.72 1.55
C PRO A 71 8.36 -15.13 0.15
N MET A 72 9.68 -15.06 -0.16
CA MET A 72 10.25 -15.47 -1.45
C MET A 72 10.60 -16.96 -1.52
N ARG A 73 10.65 -17.67 -0.39
CA ARG A 73 11.06 -19.08 -0.32
C ARG A 73 10.21 -20.01 -1.20
N ALA A 74 8.90 -20.01 -1.00
CA ALA A 74 7.99 -20.89 -1.74
C ALA A 74 7.97 -20.61 -3.27
N PRO A 75 7.91 -19.35 -3.73
CA PRO A 75 8.06 -19.03 -5.16
C PRO A 75 9.36 -19.54 -5.78
N VAL A 76 10.49 -19.35 -5.10
CA VAL A 76 11.79 -19.76 -5.64
C VAL A 76 11.89 -21.28 -5.70
N GLU A 77 11.40 -22.01 -4.69
CA GLU A 77 11.35 -23.47 -4.76
C GLU A 77 10.46 -23.96 -5.90
N GLN A 78 9.31 -23.32 -6.15
CA GLN A 78 8.46 -23.64 -7.29
C GLN A 78 9.16 -23.39 -8.63
N ILE A 79 9.85 -22.25 -8.78
CA ILE A 79 10.64 -21.90 -9.97
C ILE A 79 11.75 -22.92 -10.19
N ALA A 80 12.45 -23.31 -9.12
CA ALA A 80 13.51 -24.30 -9.19
C ALA A 80 12.98 -25.69 -9.59
N ALA A 81 11.85 -26.11 -9.03
CA ALA A 81 11.20 -27.37 -9.39
C ALA A 81 10.66 -27.37 -10.83
N GLU A 82 10.22 -26.23 -11.37
CA GLU A 82 9.92 -26.09 -12.81
C GLU A 82 11.18 -26.23 -13.65
N HIS A 83 12.29 -25.63 -13.20
CA HIS A 83 13.56 -25.68 -13.91
C HIS A 83 14.14 -27.10 -13.99
N GLU A 84 14.12 -27.83 -12.88
CA GLU A 84 14.55 -29.23 -12.81
C GLU A 84 13.69 -30.17 -13.67
N ARG A 85 12.45 -29.77 -14.00
CA ARG A 85 11.58 -30.46 -14.96
C ARG A 85 11.82 -30.06 -16.41
N GLY A 86 12.90 -29.34 -16.71
CA GLY A 86 13.32 -28.97 -18.06
C GLY A 86 12.75 -27.64 -18.57
N VAL A 87 12.03 -26.87 -17.74
CA VAL A 87 11.62 -25.51 -18.12
C VAL A 87 12.83 -24.58 -18.01
N THR A 88 13.04 -23.67 -18.97
CA THR A 88 14.11 -22.68 -18.84
C THR A 88 13.86 -21.78 -17.63
N LEU A 89 14.91 -21.40 -16.90
CA LEU A 89 14.79 -20.59 -15.69
C LEU A 89 14.06 -19.27 -15.97
N SER A 90 14.37 -18.62 -17.08
CA SER A 90 13.72 -17.39 -17.55
C SER A 90 12.20 -17.58 -17.71
N ARG A 91 11.76 -18.69 -18.32
CA ARG A 91 10.34 -18.98 -18.52
C ARG A 91 9.62 -19.31 -17.21
N ALA A 92 10.27 -20.01 -16.29
CA ALA A 92 9.72 -20.30 -14.96
C ALA A 92 9.50 -19.00 -14.16
N VAL A 93 10.47 -18.08 -14.16
CA VAL A 93 10.36 -16.78 -13.49
C VAL A 93 9.29 -15.90 -14.16
N GLN A 94 9.23 -15.86 -15.50
CA GLN A 94 8.18 -15.12 -16.22
C GLN A 94 6.77 -15.61 -15.87
N ARG A 95 6.56 -16.94 -15.80
CA ARG A 95 5.28 -17.52 -15.37
C ARG A 95 4.90 -17.12 -13.95
N TRP A 96 5.86 -17.07 -13.04
CA TRP A 96 5.63 -16.60 -11.69
C TRP A 96 5.28 -15.11 -11.66
N ALA A 97 6.04 -14.26 -12.35
CA ALA A 97 5.80 -12.82 -12.40
C ALA A 97 4.43 -12.46 -13.00
N ALA A 98 4.00 -13.20 -14.02
CA ALA A 98 2.67 -13.05 -14.62
C ALA A 98 1.52 -13.36 -13.63
N ARG A 99 1.74 -14.24 -12.64
CA ARG A 99 0.76 -14.52 -11.58
C ARG A 99 0.79 -13.48 -10.46
N GLU A 100 1.96 -12.92 -10.15
CA GLU A 100 2.10 -11.86 -9.15
C GLU A 100 1.50 -10.54 -9.56
N GLN A 101 1.61 -10.18 -10.85
CA GLN A 101 1.08 -8.92 -11.41
C GLN A 101 1.60 -7.66 -10.69
N THR A 102 2.85 -7.71 -10.18
CA THR A 102 3.53 -6.57 -9.57
C THR A 102 4.66 -6.05 -10.46
N SER A 103 4.94 -4.75 -10.37
CA SER A 103 6.01 -4.14 -11.18
C SER A 103 7.38 -4.68 -10.79
N GLU A 104 7.60 -5.01 -9.52
CA GLU A 104 8.86 -5.53 -8.99
C GLU A 104 9.11 -6.97 -9.48
N ALA A 105 8.07 -7.80 -9.52
CA ALA A 105 8.18 -9.15 -10.09
C ALA A 105 8.47 -9.11 -11.60
N ALA A 106 7.87 -8.15 -12.32
CA ALA A 106 8.19 -7.92 -13.72
C ALA A 106 9.66 -7.52 -13.92
N LEU A 107 10.19 -6.59 -13.11
CA LEU A 107 11.61 -6.20 -13.15
C LEU A 107 12.54 -7.39 -12.91
N LEU A 108 12.26 -8.21 -11.89
CA LEU A 108 13.02 -9.43 -11.61
C LEU A 108 12.97 -10.40 -12.80
N SER A 109 11.80 -10.61 -13.40
CA SER A 109 11.67 -11.52 -14.55
C SER A 109 12.46 -11.06 -15.78
N THR A 110 12.47 -9.76 -16.05
CA THR A 110 13.25 -9.15 -17.14
C THR A 110 14.74 -9.30 -16.85
N ALA A 111 15.16 -9.09 -15.61
CA ALA A 111 16.56 -9.25 -15.20
C ALA A 111 17.05 -10.69 -15.34
N VAL A 112 16.27 -11.68 -14.88
CA VAL A 112 16.62 -13.10 -15.06
C VAL A 112 16.67 -13.47 -16.54
N THR A 113 15.73 -12.98 -17.35
CA THR A 113 15.72 -13.26 -18.80
C THR A 113 16.98 -12.70 -19.46
N LEU A 114 17.28 -11.41 -19.23
CA LEU A 114 18.50 -10.76 -19.76
C LEU A 114 19.80 -11.43 -19.29
N ALA A 115 19.86 -11.85 -18.03
CA ALA A 115 21.02 -12.54 -17.48
C ALA A 115 21.15 -14.00 -17.95
N SER A 116 20.06 -14.61 -18.43
CA SER A 116 20.10 -15.96 -19.01
C SER A 116 20.59 -15.96 -20.46
N ASP A 117 20.37 -14.85 -21.19
CA ASP A 117 20.72 -14.72 -22.61
C ASP A 117 22.20 -14.35 -22.83
N ARG A 118 22.92 -13.93 -21.78
CA ARG A 118 24.35 -13.57 -21.85
C ARG A 118 25.21 -14.61 -21.12
N VAL A 119 26.35 -14.97 -21.72
CA VAL A 119 27.32 -15.89 -21.10
C VAL A 119 28.13 -15.12 -20.04
N GLY A 120 27.89 -15.42 -18.77
CA GLY A 120 28.64 -14.89 -17.62
C GLY A 120 27.73 -14.36 -16.50
N ALA A 121 28.06 -14.69 -15.25
CA ALA A 121 27.36 -14.13 -14.10
C ALA A 121 27.54 -12.60 -14.10
N GLN A 122 26.43 -11.85 -14.16
CA GLN A 122 26.48 -10.39 -14.10
C GLN A 122 25.76 -9.88 -12.84
N PRO A 123 26.44 -9.91 -11.67
CA PRO A 123 25.92 -9.37 -10.41
C PRO A 123 25.34 -7.95 -10.55
N GLN A 124 26.00 -7.13 -11.37
CA GLN A 124 25.64 -5.72 -11.60
C GLN A 124 24.19 -5.53 -12.08
N LEU A 125 23.64 -6.47 -12.86
CA LEU A 125 22.26 -6.35 -13.32
C LEU A 125 21.27 -6.46 -12.14
N PHE A 126 21.51 -7.39 -11.23
CA PHE A 126 20.70 -7.55 -10.02
C PHE A 126 20.91 -6.39 -9.04
N ASP A 127 22.11 -5.82 -8.97
CA ASP A 127 22.36 -4.59 -8.20
C ASP A 127 21.54 -3.41 -8.74
N HIS A 128 21.48 -3.24 -10.07
CA HIS A 128 20.65 -2.20 -10.69
C HIS A 128 19.15 -2.40 -10.42
N VAL A 129 18.65 -3.63 -10.47
CA VAL A 129 17.26 -3.93 -10.09
C VAL A 129 17.02 -3.63 -8.62
N ALA A 130 17.92 -4.07 -7.73
CA ALA A 130 17.82 -3.82 -6.29
C ALA A 130 17.86 -2.31 -5.99
N ALA A 131 18.72 -1.54 -6.67
CA ALA A 131 18.78 -0.09 -6.54
C ALA A 131 17.50 0.58 -7.06
N THR A 132 16.96 0.13 -8.19
CA THR A 132 15.73 0.67 -8.77
C THR A 132 14.51 0.42 -7.87
N VAL A 133 14.38 -0.80 -7.32
CA VAL A 133 13.29 -1.14 -6.40
C VAL A 133 13.39 -0.31 -5.11
N ARG A 134 14.59 -0.16 -4.55
CA ARG A 134 14.82 0.70 -3.36
C ARG A 134 14.50 2.17 -3.63
N ALA A 135 15.00 2.73 -4.74
CA ALA A 135 14.71 4.11 -5.11
C ALA A 135 13.21 4.36 -5.25
N ARG A 136 12.44 3.42 -5.80
CA ARG A 136 10.96 3.52 -5.85
C ARG A 136 10.33 3.46 -4.47
N ALA A 137 10.81 2.58 -3.59
CA ALA A 137 10.33 2.48 -2.22
C ALA A 137 10.62 3.77 -1.43
N ASP A 138 11.81 4.35 -1.60
CA ASP A 138 12.24 5.59 -0.97
C ASP A 138 11.40 6.77 -1.47
N MET A 139 11.22 6.90 -2.80
CA MET A 139 10.31 7.91 -3.38
C MET A 139 8.88 7.78 -2.83
N ALA A 140 8.37 6.56 -2.67
CA ALA A 140 7.05 6.33 -2.09
C ALA A 140 7.00 6.69 -0.59
N ALA A 141 8.09 6.46 0.15
CA ALA A 141 8.22 6.85 1.55
C ALA A 141 8.27 8.38 1.70
N GLU A 142 9.09 9.06 0.90
CA GLU A 142 9.17 10.52 0.84
C GLU A 142 7.80 11.13 0.50
N ALA A 143 7.11 10.61 -0.51
CA ALA A 143 5.76 11.06 -0.87
C ALA A 143 4.77 10.92 0.30
N ARG A 144 4.86 9.83 1.09
CA ARG A 144 4.02 9.63 2.29
C ARG A 144 4.35 10.65 3.37
N VAL A 145 5.63 10.95 3.60
CA VAL A 145 6.08 11.94 4.58
C VAL A 145 5.60 13.33 4.17
N HIS A 146 5.80 13.72 2.91
CA HIS A 146 5.31 15.00 2.38
C HIS A 146 3.79 15.10 2.44
N ALA A 147 3.06 14.03 2.14
CA ALA A 147 1.60 14.00 2.29
C ALA A 147 1.17 14.14 3.76
N ALA A 148 1.91 13.55 4.71
CA ALA A 148 1.65 13.72 6.13
C ALA A 148 1.88 15.16 6.59
N GLN A 149 2.95 15.80 6.14
CA GLN A 149 3.24 17.21 6.38
C GLN A 149 2.13 18.11 5.80
N ALA A 150 1.75 17.90 4.54
CA ALA A 150 0.66 18.65 3.91
C ALA A 150 -0.65 18.51 4.70
N ARG A 151 -0.98 17.31 5.17
CA ARG A 151 -2.15 17.08 6.03
C ARG A 151 -2.08 17.78 7.38
N ALA A 152 -0.89 17.90 7.97
CA ALA A 152 -0.72 18.64 9.21
C ALA A 152 -1.00 20.14 8.99
N SER A 153 -0.53 20.72 7.88
CA SER A 153 -0.79 22.11 7.51
C SER A 153 -2.28 22.40 7.29
N VAL A 154 -3.04 21.43 6.76
CA VAL A 154 -4.50 21.56 6.60
C VAL A 154 -5.20 21.83 7.94
N TRP A 155 -4.79 21.17 9.02
CA TRP A 155 -5.40 21.37 10.33
C TRP A 155 -5.17 22.78 10.87
N VAL A 156 -4.00 23.38 10.60
CA VAL A 156 -3.70 24.76 10.99
C VAL A 156 -4.63 25.73 10.25
N VAL A 157 -4.79 25.57 8.94
CA VAL A 157 -5.67 26.43 8.13
C VAL A 157 -7.14 26.22 8.49
N ALA A 158 -7.56 24.97 8.73
CA ALA A 158 -8.93 24.65 9.16
C ALA A 158 -9.26 25.22 10.55
N ALA A 159 -8.27 25.33 11.46
CA ALA A 159 -8.49 25.94 12.77
C ALA A 159 -8.66 27.47 12.72
N LEU A 160 -8.20 28.13 11.65
CA LEU A 160 -8.15 29.59 11.57
C LEU A 160 -9.54 30.26 11.63
N PRO A 161 -10.57 29.83 10.89
CA PRO A 161 -11.91 30.40 10.98
C PRO A 161 -12.53 30.25 12.37
N TRP A 162 -12.28 29.12 13.05
CA TRP A 162 -12.75 28.90 14.42
C TRP A 162 -12.06 29.81 15.43
N ALA A 163 -10.74 29.99 15.29
CA ALA A 163 -9.99 30.90 16.14
C ALA A 163 -10.50 32.33 15.99
N VAL A 164 -10.77 32.78 14.76
CA VAL A 164 -11.36 34.10 14.49
C VAL A 164 -12.78 34.20 15.06
N ALA A 165 -13.62 33.20 14.84
CA ALA A 165 -14.98 33.19 15.38
C ALA A 165 -15.00 33.26 16.92
N LEU A 166 -14.12 32.49 17.59
CA LEU A 166 -14.00 32.52 19.04
C LEU A 166 -13.48 33.87 19.56
N ALA A 167 -12.49 34.46 18.88
CA ALA A 167 -11.98 35.79 19.23
C ALA A 167 -13.09 36.86 19.15
N LEU A 168 -13.87 36.85 18.05
CA LEU A 168 -15.00 37.76 17.88
C LEU A 168 -16.05 37.57 18.98
N LEU A 169 -16.37 36.34 19.35
CA LEU A 169 -17.31 36.04 20.43
C LEU A 169 -16.80 36.51 21.80
N ALA A 170 -15.49 36.38 22.06
CA ALA A 170 -14.86 36.83 23.29
C ALA A 170 -14.84 38.35 23.44
N GLU A 171 -14.67 39.10 22.34
CA GLU A 171 -14.73 40.57 22.34
C GLU A 171 -16.11 41.12 22.70
N GLY A 172 -17.19 40.37 22.47
CA GLY A 172 -18.57 40.81 22.80
C GLY A 172 -19.07 42.02 22.01
N GLY A 173 -18.38 42.38 20.92
CA GLY A 173 -18.66 43.57 20.11
C GLY A 173 -19.92 43.49 19.23
N ALA A 174 -20.14 44.52 18.41
CA ALA A 174 -21.26 44.56 17.46
C ALA A 174 -21.22 43.38 16.47
N ALA A 175 -20.03 42.96 16.01
CA ALA A 175 -19.85 41.83 15.12
C ALA A 175 -20.32 40.50 15.74
N ALA A 176 -20.01 40.26 17.01
CA ALA A 176 -20.45 39.07 17.75
C ALA A 176 -21.98 38.99 17.85
N ARG A 177 -22.63 40.12 18.16
CA ARG A 177 -24.10 40.21 18.23
C ARG A 177 -24.77 40.03 16.87
N VAL A 178 -24.16 40.51 15.78
CA VAL A 178 -24.68 40.23 14.44
C VAL A 178 -24.60 38.74 14.12
N LEU A 179 -23.48 38.09 14.44
CA LEU A 179 -23.30 36.65 14.24
C LEU A 179 -24.28 35.79 15.05
N THR A 180 -24.55 36.11 16.31
CA THR A 180 -25.40 35.29 17.20
C THR A 180 -26.90 35.63 17.14
N SER A 181 -27.25 36.90 16.89
CA SER A 181 -28.63 37.37 17.05
C SER A 181 -29.36 37.65 15.74
N THR A 182 -28.67 37.67 14.59
CA THR A 182 -29.32 37.93 13.29
C THR A 182 -29.45 36.67 12.43
N PRO A 183 -30.58 36.48 11.72
CA PRO A 183 -30.76 35.33 10.84
C PRO A 183 -29.70 35.28 9.72
N LEU A 184 -29.17 36.43 9.29
CA LEU A 184 -28.07 36.52 8.35
C LEU A 184 -26.77 35.94 8.93
N GLY A 185 -26.49 36.17 10.22
CA GLY A 185 -25.34 35.61 10.94
C GLY A 185 -25.35 34.09 10.98
N TRP A 186 -26.51 33.48 11.28
CA TRP A 186 -26.68 32.03 11.26
C TRP A 186 -26.50 31.43 9.85
N PHE A 187 -26.95 32.14 8.81
CA PHE A 187 -26.76 31.70 7.43
C PHE A 187 -25.28 31.73 7.02
N CYS A 188 -24.55 32.79 7.37
CA CYS A 188 -23.12 32.88 7.12
C CYS A 188 -22.32 31.83 7.92
N ALA A 189 -22.66 31.60 9.18
CA ALA A 189 -21.99 30.62 10.04
C ALA A 189 -22.21 29.18 9.53
N SER A 190 -23.44 28.83 9.14
CA SER A 190 -23.74 27.54 8.54
C SER A 190 -23.06 27.36 7.18
N GLY A 191 -23.02 28.40 6.34
CA GLY A 191 -22.27 28.40 5.09
C GLY A 191 -20.77 28.17 5.29
N ALA A 192 -20.16 28.86 6.26
CA ALA A 192 -18.76 28.68 6.61
C ALA A 192 -18.47 27.25 7.09
N LEU A 193 -19.30 26.71 7.97
CA LEU A 193 -19.18 25.33 8.46
C LEU A 193 -19.31 24.31 7.32
N LEU A 194 -20.26 24.50 6.41
CA LEU A 194 -20.43 23.63 5.25
C LEU A 194 -19.23 23.66 4.31
N LEU A 195 -18.70 24.86 3.99
CA LEU A 195 -17.51 25.00 3.17
C LEU A 195 -16.29 24.34 3.82
N GLU A 196 -16.15 24.47 5.14
CA GLU A 196 -15.04 23.89 5.87
C GLU A 196 -15.11 22.36 5.88
N LEU A 197 -16.28 21.79 6.18
CA LEU A 197 -16.52 20.35 6.12
C LEU A 197 -16.30 19.81 4.69
N ALA A 198 -16.77 20.54 3.67
CA ALA A 198 -16.55 20.20 2.27
C ALA A 198 -15.04 20.20 1.95
N GLY A 199 -14.29 21.22 2.37
CA GLY A 199 -12.84 21.31 2.19
C GLY A 199 -12.09 20.15 2.84
N VAL A 200 -12.39 19.85 4.11
CA VAL A 200 -11.79 18.71 4.84
C VAL A 200 -12.12 17.38 4.16
N SER A 201 -13.38 17.19 3.73
CA SER A 201 -13.79 15.97 3.04
C SER A 201 -13.06 15.80 1.69
N TRP A 202 -12.92 16.89 0.93
CA TRP A 202 -12.24 16.88 -0.37
C TRP A 202 -10.75 16.56 -0.21
N MET A 203 -10.08 17.18 0.75
CA MET A 203 -8.68 16.91 1.04
C MET A 203 -8.44 15.47 1.49
N ARG A 204 -9.31 14.93 2.36
CA ARG A 204 -9.24 13.50 2.76
C ARG A 204 -9.40 12.58 1.55
N ALA A 205 -10.30 12.90 0.62
CA ALA A 205 -10.50 12.13 -0.61
C ALA A 205 -9.31 12.22 -1.58
N THR A 206 -8.62 13.36 -1.65
CA THR A 206 -7.43 13.54 -2.51
C THR A 206 -6.23 12.79 -1.96
N VAL A 207 -5.96 12.88 -0.65
CA VAL A 207 -4.89 12.11 0.01
C VAL A 207 -5.11 10.60 -0.12
N ALA A 208 -6.34 10.13 0.09
CA ALA A 208 -6.67 8.71 -0.03
C ALA A 208 -6.55 8.17 -1.48
N ARG A 209 -6.50 9.06 -2.48
CA ARG A 209 -6.23 8.73 -3.88
C ARG A 209 -4.73 8.78 -4.21
N ALA A 210 -3.99 9.73 -3.65
CA ALA A 210 -2.54 9.86 -3.87
C ALA A 210 -1.70 8.73 -3.25
N LEU A 211 -2.24 7.99 -2.28
CA LEU A 211 -1.57 6.89 -1.59
C LEU A 211 -1.94 5.48 -2.11
N ARG A 212 -2.75 5.40 -3.17
CA ARG A 212 -3.06 4.15 -3.87
C ARG A 212 -2.25 4.07 -5.15
#